data_AF-F8PYH1-F1
#
_entry.id   AF-F8PYH1-F1
#
_cell.length_a   1.000
_cell.length_b   1.000
_cell.length_c   1.000
_cell.angle_alpha   90.00
_cell.angle_beta   90.00
_cell.angle_gamma   90.00
#
_symmetry.space_group_name_H-M   'P 1'
#
loop_
_entity.id
_entity.type
_entity.pdbx_description
1 polymer ?
#
loop_
_entity_poly.entity_id
_entity_poly.type
_entity_poly.pdbx_seq_one_letter_code
_entity_poly.pdbx_strand_id
1 'polypeptide(L)'
;MHPSPANSLIEKQRTSLVQMHKDGCPWKTRQCDASIYRIPLQSPLAMARDMKLNALTLEPVLQGVQVRHPLSNAQLKTLRSIIATVPITPAFSEEGSSPMQVDGDPDASVFTDEPSDSTLLTSLFGWALAPPSPERLRTTSLSRANTNVPSKASTPSLSRANSVARISEREATPVSSPMIPRTSSFRSPVNNQRDSSLLHCSLCQRRIGLWAFAPPPPQNGSTAEDHETPPPAPKPQRQFDILKEHRSYCPYVVRSTVVPSLPLQPGATSHTNMSPQAQLKGLEGEIEGWRAVVAVVSRHGLGQRQRMALSRTMSGLSNEVSDGSEQEGRTDLEGVEAMVAGVKSRGGRDLLRYVKGLLG
;
A
#
# COMPACT_ATOMS: atom_id res chain seq x y z
N MET A 1 61.96 2.46 26.32
CA MET A 1 61.10 1.32 26.69
C MET A 1 60.55 0.70 25.43
N HIS A 2 61.02 -0.49 25.03
CA HIS A 2 60.47 -1.17 23.86
C HIS A 2 59.11 -1.78 24.20
N PRO A 3 58.10 -1.66 23.33
CA PRO A 3 56.82 -2.32 23.53
C PRO A 3 57.02 -3.83 23.61
N SER A 4 56.39 -4.47 24.59
CA SER A 4 56.45 -5.92 24.78
C SER A 4 56.06 -6.65 23.49
N PRO A 5 56.78 -7.72 23.08
CA PRO A 5 56.44 -8.53 21.90
C PRO A 5 54.97 -8.98 21.87
N ALA A 6 54.36 -9.20 23.04
CA ALA A 6 52.94 -9.55 23.17
C ALA A 6 52.01 -8.46 22.64
N ASN A 7 52.31 -7.18 22.91
CA ASN A 7 51.51 -6.05 22.43
C ASN A 7 51.59 -5.92 20.90
N SER A 8 52.76 -6.21 20.32
CA SER A 8 52.92 -6.21 18.85
C SER A 8 52.04 -7.27 18.18
N LEU A 9 51.89 -8.44 18.80
CA LEU A 9 51.06 -9.52 18.25
C LEU A 9 49.57 -9.19 18.33
N ILE A 10 49.12 -8.60 19.44
CA ILE A 10 47.74 -8.14 19.61
C ILE A 10 47.40 -7.06 18.56
N GLU A 11 48.30 -6.10 18.34
CA GLU A 11 48.08 -5.03 17.36
C GLU A 11 48.00 -5.58 15.92
N LYS A 12 48.86 -6.57 15.59
CA LYS A 12 48.80 -7.28 14.30
C LYS A 12 47.49 -8.05 14.12
N GLN A 13 47.00 -8.71 15.16
CA GLN A 13 45.73 -9.44 15.08
C GLN A 13 44.54 -8.48 14.93
N ARG A 14 44.56 -7.36 15.67
CA ARG A 14 43.53 -6.31 15.56
C ARG A 14 43.47 -5.73 14.16
N THR A 15 44.62 -5.33 13.61
CA THR A 15 44.70 -4.78 12.25
C THR A 15 44.28 -5.81 11.20
N SER A 16 44.68 -7.07 11.36
CA SER A 16 44.25 -8.16 10.47
C SER A 16 42.73 -8.37 10.48
N LEU A 17 42.08 -8.37 11.65
CA LEU A 17 40.61 -8.49 11.76
C LEU A 17 39.88 -7.32 11.11
N VAL A 18 40.37 -6.09 11.32
CA VAL A 18 39.79 -4.89 10.70
C VAL A 18 39.94 -4.96 9.19
N GLN A 19 41.10 -5.37 8.67
CA GLN A 19 41.34 -5.47 7.24
C GLN A 19 40.51 -6.60 6.60
N MET A 20 40.47 -7.78 7.22
CA MET A 20 39.62 -8.88 6.77
C MET A 20 38.14 -8.52 6.79
N HIS A 21 37.67 -7.76 7.79
CA HIS A 21 36.31 -7.25 7.77
C HIS A 21 36.14 -6.19 6.68
N LYS A 22 37.07 -5.26 6.49
CA LYS A 22 36.98 -4.22 5.44
C LYS A 22 36.87 -4.81 4.03
N ASP A 23 37.53 -5.93 3.78
CA ASP A 23 37.59 -6.55 2.45
C ASP A 23 36.56 -7.68 2.29
N GLY A 24 36.23 -8.36 3.40
CA GLY A 24 35.29 -9.49 3.45
C GLY A 24 33.89 -9.15 3.98
N CYS A 25 33.62 -7.91 4.42
CA CYS A 25 32.31 -7.55 4.98
C CYS A 25 31.23 -7.71 3.93
N PRO A 26 30.27 -8.65 4.12
CA PRO A 26 29.19 -8.86 3.17
C PRO A 26 28.35 -7.60 2.96
N TRP A 27 28.25 -6.72 3.96
CA TRP A 27 27.53 -5.44 3.84
C TRP A 27 28.23 -4.45 2.93
N LYS A 28 29.54 -4.61 2.67
CA LYS A 28 30.29 -3.76 1.74
C LYS A 28 30.34 -4.37 0.34
N THR A 29 30.55 -5.68 0.23
CA THR A 29 30.64 -6.38 -1.06
C THR A 29 29.26 -6.69 -1.66
N ARG A 30 28.25 -6.87 -0.81
CA ARG A 30 26.85 -7.11 -1.18
C ARG A 30 25.97 -6.02 -0.57
N GLN A 31 26.35 -4.76 -0.77
CA GLN A 31 25.44 -3.66 -0.48
C GLN A 31 24.13 -3.94 -1.22
N CYS A 32 23.02 -3.90 -0.48
CA CYS A 32 21.73 -3.95 -1.13
C CYS A 32 21.63 -2.77 -2.10
N ASP A 33 21.08 -3.02 -3.29
CA ASP A 33 20.82 -1.96 -4.26
C ASP A 33 19.96 -0.87 -3.61
N ALA A 34 20.23 0.40 -3.91
CA ALA A 34 19.43 1.53 -3.42
C ALA A 34 17.94 1.37 -3.74
N SER A 35 17.60 0.59 -4.77
CA SER A 35 16.23 0.20 -5.09
C SER A 35 15.46 -0.51 -3.96
N ILE A 36 16.13 -1.19 -3.02
CA ILE A 36 15.44 -1.87 -1.90
C ILE A 36 14.76 -0.89 -0.93
N TYR A 37 15.17 0.38 -0.95
CA TYR A 37 14.59 1.45 -0.15
C TYR A 37 13.55 2.26 -0.94
N ARG A 38 13.13 1.78 -2.12
CA ARG A 38 12.12 2.44 -2.96
C ARG A 38 10.82 1.65 -2.92
N ILE A 39 9.70 2.34 -3.12
CA ILE A 39 8.44 1.65 -3.34
C ILE A 39 8.47 1.01 -4.73
N PRO A 40 8.17 -0.29 -4.86
CA PRO A 40 8.04 -0.92 -6.17
C PRO A 40 6.84 -0.33 -6.91
N LEU A 41 7.11 0.54 -7.89
CA LEU A 41 6.06 1.15 -8.70
C LEU A 41 5.65 0.18 -9.81
N GLN A 42 4.42 -0.32 -9.75
CA GLN A 42 3.80 -1.13 -10.80
C GLN A 42 3.12 -0.24 -11.87
N SER A 43 2.50 -0.89 -12.86
CA SER A 43 1.64 -0.17 -13.81
C SER A 43 0.48 0.55 -13.08
N PRO A 44 0.01 1.72 -13.56
CA PRO A 44 -1.05 2.48 -12.90
C PRO A 44 -2.31 1.67 -12.58
N LEU A 45 -2.73 0.78 -13.49
CA LEU A 45 -3.91 -0.07 -13.29
C LEU A 45 -3.64 -1.17 -12.25
N ALA A 46 -2.48 -1.83 -12.30
CA ALA A 46 -2.14 -2.87 -11.34
C ALA A 46 -2.07 -2.31 -9.92
N MET A 47 -1.39 -1.18 -9.74
CA MET A 47 -1.31 -0.50 -8.45
C MET A 47 -2.68 -0.04 -7.92
N ALA A 48 -3.54 0.50 -8.79
CA ALA A 48 -4.88 0.90 -8.41
C ALA A 48 -5.76 -0.31 -8.02
N ARG A 49 -5.59 -1.44 -8.70
CA ARG A 49 -6.27 -2.70 -8.37
C ARG A 49 -5.79 -3.28 -7.05
N ASP A 50 -4.48 -3.39 -6.84
CA ASP A 50 -3.88 -3.88 -5.60
C ASP A 50 -4.34 -3.03 -4.40
N MET A 51 -4.37 -1.71 -4.59
CA MET A 51 -4.87 -0.79 -3.57
C MET A 51 -6.36 -1.00 -3.27
N LYS A 52 -7.20 -1.23 -4.30
CA LYS A 52 -8.63 -1.52 -4.10
C LYS A 52 -8.84 -2.84 -3.37
N LEU A 53 -8.14 -3.90 -3.77
CA LEU A 53 -8.23 -5.22 -3.16
C LEU A 53 -7.81 -5.20 -1.68
N ASN A 54 -6.71 -4.52 -1.37
CA ASN A 54 -6.26 -4.37 0.00
C ASN A 54 -7.20 -3.48 0.83
N ALA A 55 -7.76 -2.41 0.27
CA ALA A 55 -8.77 -1.59 0.95
C ALA A 55 -10.02 -2.41 1.33
N LEU A 56 -10.55 -3.21 0.40
CA LEU A 56 -11.68 -4.10 0.69
C LEU A 56 -11.36 -5.13 1.78
N THR A 57 -10.13 -5.63 1.81
CA THR A 57 -9.66 -6.55 2.86
C THR A 57 -9.60 -5.87 4.25
N LEU A 58 -9.32 -4.57 4.28
CA LEU A 58 -9.21 -3.78 5.52
C LEU A 58 -10.56 -3.29 6.07
N GLU A 59 -11.61 -3.27 5.26
CA GLU A 59 -12.96 -2.78 5.60
C GLU A 59 -13.52 -3.31 6.92
N PRO A 60 -13.56 -4.63 7.18
CA PRO A 60 -14.15 -5.15 8.43
C PRO A 60 -13.38 -4.71 9.69
N VAL A 61 -12.07 -4.46 9.59
CA VAL A 61 -11.22 -4.17 10.75
C VAL A 61 -11.07 -2.67 11.04
N LEU A 62 -11.25 -1.80 10.04
CA LEU A 62 -11.08 -0.35 10.18
C LEU A 62 -12.39 0.42 10.44
N GLN A 63 -13.53 -0.28 10.59
CA GLN A 63 -14.79 0.36 10.87
C GLN A 63 -14.74 1.15 12.20
N GLY A 64 -14.99 2.46 12.12
CA GLY A 64 -14.97 3.36 13.28
C GLY A 64 -13.58 3.90 13.68
N VAL A 65 -12.53 3.54 12.95
CA VAL A 65 -11.17 4.08 13.17
C VAL A 65 -11.05 5.44 12.46
N GLN A 66 -10.74 6.48 13.23
CA GLN A 66 -10.46 7.80 12.67
C GLN A 66 -9.04 7.87 12.15
N VAL A 67 -8.90 8.17 10.86
CA VAL A 67 -7.63 8.16 10.13
C VAL A 67 -7.17 9.58 9.84
N ARG A 68 -5.96 9.93 10.25
CA ARG A 68 -5.33 11.23 9.93
C ARG A 68 -4.37 11.06 8.75
N HIS A 69 -4.48 11.94 7.76
CA HIS A 69 -3.71 11.90 6.51
C HIS A 69 -3.35 13.30 5.97
N PRO A 70 -2.32 13.42 5.11
CA PRO A 70 -1.90 14.69 4.52
C PRO A 70 -2.71 15.10 3.26
N LEU A 71 -3.51 14.21 2.68
CA LEU A 71 -4.25 14.52 1.45
C LEU A 71 -5.35 15.56 1.68
N SER A 72 -5.57 16.44 0.70
CA SER A 72 -6.74 17.32 0.71
C SER A 72 -8.01 16.54 0.33
N ASN A 73 -9.17 17.06 0.74
CA ASN A 73 -10.47 16.46 0.37
C ASN A 73 -10.66 16.32 -1.15
N ALA A 74 -10.13 17.27 -1.94
CA ALA A 74 -10.21 17.19 -3.40
C ALA A 74 -9.35 16.04 -3.97
N GLN A 75 -8.16 15.82 -3.40
CA GLN A 75 -7.30 14.69 -3.78
C GLN A 75 -7.95 13.36 -3.41
N LEU A 76 -8.53 13.27 -2.22
CA LEU A 76 -9.23 12.06 -1.76
C LEU A 76 -10.44 11.73 -2.64
N LYS A 77 -11.27 12.72 -2.96
CA LYS A 77 -12.41 12.54 -3.91
C LYS A 77 -11.95 12.06 -5.28
N THR A 78 -10.85 12.63 -5.79
CA THR A 78 -10.27 12.21 -7.07
C THR A 78 -9.79 10.77 -7.00
N LEU A 79 -9.07 10.40 -5.94
CA LEU A 79 -8.58 9.05 -5.72
C LEU A 79 -9.73 8.03 -5.65
N ARG A 80 -10.77 8.34 -4.87
CA ARG A 80 -11.96 7.52 -4.73
C ARG A 80 -12.65 7.28 -6.08
N SER A 81 -12.86 8.35 -6.85
CA SER A 81 -13.42 8.24 -8.20
C SER A 81 -12.58 7.35 -9.12
N ILE A 82 -11.24 7.44 -9.07
CA ILE A 82 -10.35 6.59 -9.86
C ILE A 82 -10.47 5.12 -9.42
N ILE A 83 -10.63 4.85 -8.14
CA ILE A 83 -10.67 3.48 -7.60
C ILE A 83 -12.03 2.83 -7.80
N ALA A 84 -13.11 3.61 -7.75
CA ALA A 84 -14.44 3.13 -8.10
C ALA A 84 -14.47 2.52 -9.50
N THR A 85 -13.76 3.12 -10.47
CA THR A 85 -13.74 2.65 -11.85
C THR A 85 -12.80 1.47 -12.14
N VAL A 86 -11.96 1.06 -11.18
CA VAL A 86 -11.04 -0.07 -11.38
C VAL A 86 -11.80 -1.39 -11.30
N PRO A 87 -11.76 -2.24 -12.35
CA PRO A 87 -12.40 -3.54 -12.31
C PRO A 87 -11.63 -4.49 -11.39
N ILE A 88 -12.37 -5.17 -10.52
CA ILE A 88 -11.88 -6.31 -9.76
C ILE A 88 -12.31 -7.55 -10.53
N THR A 89 -11.37 -8.19 -11.20
CA THR A 89 -11.60 -9.53 -11.73
C THR A 89 -11.42 -10.50 -10.56
N PRO A 90 -12.47 -11.22 -10.11
CA PRO A 90 -12.29 -12.26 -9.11
C PRO A 90 -11.33 -13.30 -9.67
N ALA A 91 -10.24 -13.58 -8.96
CA ALA A 91 -9.16 -14.48 -9.41
C ALA A 91 -9.57 -15.96 -9.47
N PHE A 92 -10.87 -16.27 -9.35
CA PHE A 92 -11.35 -17.62 -9.10
C PHE A 92 -12.62 -17.91 -9.88
N SER A 93 -12.45 -18.46 -11.08
CA SER A 93 -13.30 -19.52 -11.65
C SER A 93 -12.59 -20.21 -12.83
N GLU A 94 -11.28 -20.47 -12.72
CA GLU A 94 -10.54 -21.23 -13.76
C GLU A 94 -10.62 -22.76 -13.59
N GLU A 95 -11.27 -23.28 -12.54
CA GLU A 95 -11.47 -24.73 -12.41
C GLU A 95 -12.75 -25.19 -13.15
N GLY A 96 -12.59 -25.41 -14.46
CA GLY A 96 -13.10 -26.62 -15.10
C GLY A 96 -14.55 -26.66 -15.60
N SER A 97 -15.29 -25.56 -15.63
CA SER A 97 -16.65 -25.58 -16.19
C SER A 97 -16.62 -25.35 -17.70
N SER A 98 -16.88 -26.44 -18.43
CA SER A 98 -17.00 -26.49 -19.90
C SER A 98 -17.86 -25.35 -20.46
N PRO A 99 -17.51 -24.76 -21.62
CA PRO A 99 -18.25 -23.67 -22.24
C PRO A 99 -19.53 -24.20 -22.90
N MET A 100 -20.50 -24.64 -22.10
CA MET A 100 -21.87 -24.78 -22.60
C MET A 100 -22.54 -23.42 -22.44
N GLN A 101 -22.69 -22.76 -23.58
CA GLN A 101 -23.49 -21.54 -23.77
C GLN A 101 -24.86 -21.73 -23.12
N VAL A 102 -25.06 -21.06 -21.99
CA VAL A 102 -26.40 -20.78 -21.48
C VAL A 102 -26.54 -19.29 -21.60
N ASP A 103 -27.43 -18.85 -22.49
CA ASP A 103 -27.93 -17.48 -22.64
C ASP A 103 -28.65 -17.06 -21.34
N GLY A 104 -27.89 -16.89 -20.27
CA GLY A 104 -28.34 -16.45 -18.96
C GLY A 104 -28.20 -14.93 -18.85
N ASP A 105 -29.32 -14.29 -18.55
CA ASP A 105 -29.53 -12.86 -18.30
C ASP A 105 -28.30 -12.05 -17.85
N PRO A 106 -28.01 -10.89 -18.47
CA PRO A 106 -26.90 -10.01 -18.10
C PRO A 106 -27.07 -9.27 -16.76
N ASP A 107 -28.04 -9.65 -15.92
CA ASP A 107 -28.35 -8.95 -14.65
C ASP A 107 -27.61 -9.52 -13.43
N ALA A 108 -26.45 -10.14 -13.66
CA ALA A 108 -25.50 -10.42 -12.60
C ALA A 108 -24.94 -9.09 -12.07
N SER A 109 -25.67 -8.50 -11.10
CA SER A 109 -25.27 -7.33 -10.33
C SER A 109 -23.82 -7.47 -9.85
N VAL A 110 -22.90 -6.89 -10.62
CA VAL A 110 -21.50 -6.79 -10.25
C VAL A 110 -21.47 -5.97 -8.97
N PHE A 111 -21.23 -6.63 -7.83
CA PHE A 111 -21.10 -5.96 -6.54
C PHE A 111 -19.98 -4.93 -6.62
N THR A 112 -20.35 -3.67 -6.81
CA THR A 112 -19.44 -2.54 -6.73
C THR A 112 -19.29 -2.14 -5.27
N ASP A 113 -18.70 -3.02 -4.46
CA ASP A 113 -18.32 -2.65 -3.10
C ASP A 113 -17.28 -1.54 -3.18
N GLU A 114 -17.70 -0.34 -2.81
CA GLU A 114 -16.85 0.84 -2.76
C GLU A 114 -16.16 0.88 -1.39
N PRO A 115 -14.82 0.86 -1.32
CA PRO A 115 -14.12 0.90 -0.04
C PRO A 115 -14.35 2.25 0.66
N SER A 116 -14.39 2.24 1.99
CA SER A 116 -14.45 3.47 2.78
C SER A 116 -13.16 4.30 2.64
N ASP A 117 -13.26 5.59 2.94
CA ASP A 117 -12.12 6.51 2.84
C ASP A 117 -10.97 6.07 3.77
N SER A 118 -11.28 5.55 4.96
CA SER A 118 -10.27 5.10 5.93
C SER A 118 -9.48 3.89 5.42
N THR A 119 -10.13 2.92 4.78
CA THR A 119 -9.46 1.74 4.20
C THR A 119 -8.66 2.09 2.96
N LEU A 120 -9.23 2.95 2.10
CA LEU A 120 -8.55 3.44 0.91
C LEU A 120 -7.26 4.18 1.27
N LEU A 121 -7.33 5.10 2.25
CA LEU A 121 -6.17 5.81 2.77
C LEU A 121 -5.17 4.83 3.39
N THR A 122 -5.62 3.95 4.27
CA THR A 122 -4.71 2.99 4.94
C THR A 122 -3.97 2.11 3.93
N SER A 123 -4.66 1.65 2.89
CA SER A 123 -4.06 0.90 1.79
C SER A 123 -3.08 1.75 0.95
N LEU A 124 -3.43 3.00 0.62
CA LEU A 124 -2.58 3.91 -0.15
C LEU A 124 -1.20 4.11 0.49
N PHE A 125 -1.17 4.20 1.81
CA PHE A 125 0.06 4.37 2.59
C PHE A 125 0.74 3.04 2.97
N GLY A 126 0.37 1.94 2.30
CA GLY A 126 1.09 0.66 2.37
C GLY A 126 0.88 -0.16 3.61
N TRP A 127 -0.20 0.11 4.35
CA TRP A 127 -0.64 -0.77 5.43
C TRP A 127 -1.53 -1.87 4.88
N ALA A 128 -1.29 -3.09 5.33
CA ALA A 128 -2.09 -4.26 5.02
C ALA A 128 -2.34 -5.06 6.31
N LEU A 129 -3.33 -5.95 6.31
CA LEU A 129 -3.49 -6.90 7.41
C LEU A 129 -2.21 -7.71 7.58
N ALA A 130 -1.72 -7.78 8.82
CA ALA A 130 -0.57 -8.58 9.13
C ALA A 130 -0.83 -10.05 8.74
N PRO A 131 0.11 -10.71 8.06
CA PRO A 131 -0.03 -12.14 7.84
C PRO A 131 -0.16 -12.83 9.19
N PRO A 132 -0.99 -13.89 9.29
CA PRO A 132 -1.11 -14.66 10.51
C PRO A 132 0.30 -15.04 10.96
N SER A 133 0.60 -14.81 12.24
CA SER A 133 1.88 -15.27 12.79
C SER A 133 1.96 -16.76 12.46
N PRO A 134 3.07 -17.26 11.88
CA PRO A 134 3.27 -18.70 11.80
C PRO A 134 3.06 -19.18 13.23
N GLU A 135 2.06 -20.04 13.44
CA GLU A 135 1.88 -20.67 14.73
C GLU A 135 3.22 -21.32 15.01
N ARG A 136 3.97 -20.73 15.94
CA ARG A 136 5.06 -21.46 16.55
C ARG A 136 4.32 -22.64 17.13
N LEU A 137 4.46 -23.80 16.48
CA LEU A 137 4.12 -25.09 17.04
C LEU A 137 4.65 -24.96 18.45
N ARG A 138 3.73 -24.74 19.39
CA ARG A 138 4.07 -24.68 20.78
C ARG A 138 4.55 -26.09 20.98
N THR A 139 5.87 -26.26 20.90
CA THR A 139 6.54 -27.40 21.48
C THR A 139 5.96 -27.37 22.88
N THR A 140 5.05 -28.30 23.11
CA THR A 140 4.50 -28.56 24.42
C THR A 140 5.74 -28.90 25.21
N SER A 141 6.32 -27.87 25.82
CA SER A 141 7.35 -28.02 26.82
C SER A 141 6.62 -28.80 27.91
N LEU A 142 6.71 -30.12 27.80
CA LEU A 142 6.44 -31.06 28.87
C LEU A 142 7.38 -30.61 29.97
N SER A 143 6.88 -29.69 30.80
CA SER A 143 7.47 -29.36 32.08
C SER A 143 7.50 -30.65 32.85
N ARG A 144 8.65 -31.34 32.78
CA ARG A 144 9.03 -32.39 33.72
C ARG A 144 8.97 -31.74 35.11
N ALA A 145 7.87 -31.99 35.79
CA ALA A 145 7.71 -31.66 37.19
C ALA A 145 8.79 -32.40 38.00
N ASN A 146 9.45 -31.62 38.87
CA ASN A 146 10.16 -31.99 40.10
C ASN A 146 10.76 -33.41 40.19
N THR A 147 12.08 -33.46 40.05
CA THR A 147 12.88 -34.39 40.85
C THR A 147 13.77 -33.56 41.78
N ASN A 148 13.42 -33.59 43.07
CA ASN A 148 14.29 -33.14 44.14
C ASN A 148 15.46 -34.12 44.24
N VAL A 149 16.67 -33.70 43.87
CA VAL A 149 17.91 -34.39 44.26
C VAL A 149 18.94 -33.34 44.68
N PRO A 150 19.52 -33.44 45.88
CA PRO A 150 20.54 -32.50 46.34
C PRO A 150 21.96 -32.95 45.92
N SER A 151 22.81 -31.93 45.70
CA SER A 151 24.27 -31.92 45.91
C SER A 151 25.18 -32.80 45.01
N LYS A 152 26.04 -32.14 44.22
CA LYS A 152 27.48 -31.93 44.54
C LYS A 152 28.22 -31.25 43.38
N ALA A 153 29.18 -30.41 43.73
CA ALA A 153 30.07 -29.71 42.81
C ALA A 153 31.03 -30.65 42.09
N SER A 154 31.21 -30.47 40.77
CA SER A 154 32.44 -30.81 40.07
C SER A 154 32.56 -29.97 38.79
N THR A 155 33.54 -29.08 38.75
CA THR A 155 34.23 -28.65 37.52
C THR A 155 35.15 -29.80 37.05
N PRO A 156 35.92 -29.67 35.95
CA PRO A 156 35.69 -29.05 34.64
C PRO A 156 35.96 -30.06 33.48
N SER A 157 35.63 -29.73 32.22
CA SER A 157 36.39 -30.29 31.08
C SER A 157 36.30 -29.43 29.83
N LEU A 158 37.45 -28.87 29.47
CA LEU A 158 37.80 -28.31 28.17
C LEU A 158 38.19 -29.46 27.22
N SER A 159 37.56 -29.54 26.05
CA SER A 159 38.07 -30.17 24.82
C SER A 159 37.18 -29.68 23.67
N ARG A 160 37.64 -28.88 22.69
CA ARG A 160 38.71 -29.09 21.71
C ARG A 160 38.43 -30.27 20.79
N ALA A 161 37.79 -30.01 19.64
CA ALA A 161 38.13 -30.64 18.36
C ALA A 161 37.48 -29.90 17.19
N ASN A 162 38.34 -29.47 16.26
CA ASN A 162 37.99 -29.11 14.89
C ASN A 162 37.29 -30.29 14.20
N SER A 163 36.33 -29.99 13.34
CA SER A 163 35.92 -30.91 12.28
C SER A 163 35.65 -30.12 11.01
N VAL A 164 36.65 -30.18 10.13
CA VAL A 164 36.58 -29.77 8.73
C VAL A 164 35.68 -30.78 8.02
N ALA A 165 34.46 -30.36 7.64
CA ALA A 165 33.64 -31.14 6.72
C ALA A 165 34.01 -30.73 5.29
N ARG A 166 34.51 -31.72 4.54
CA ARG A 166 34.81 -31.62 3.11
C ARG A 166 33.51 -31.43 2.32
N ILE A 167 33.58 -30.53 1.35
CA ILE A 167 32.61 -30.36 0.27
C ILE A 167 32.60 -31.67 -0.55
N SER A 168 31.47 -32.38 -0.51
CA SER A 168 31.14 -33.41 -1.49
C SER A 168 29.98 -32.88 -2.31
N GLU A 169 30.25 -32.59 -3.57
CA GLU A 169 29.25 -32.41 -4.61
C GLU A 169 28.47 -33.72 -4.73
N ARG A 170 27.17 -33.66 -4.47
CA ARG A 170 26.23 -34.66 -4.96
C ARG A 170 24.89 -33.99 -5.26
N GLU A 171 24.70 -33.86 -6.55
CA GLU A 171 23.50 -33.56 -7.28
C GLU A 171 22.48 -34.69 -7.08
N ALA A 172 21.38 -34.40 -6.37
CA ALA A 172 20.12 -35.13 -6.41
C ALA A 172 19.10 -34.40 -5.51
N THR A 173 18.21 -33.60 -6.09
CA THR A 173 17.04 -33.05 -5.41
C THR A 173 15.85 -34.00 -5.58
N PRO A 174 15.26 -34.52 -4.49
CA PRO A 174 13.97 -35.19 -4.55
C PRO A 174 12.84 -34.16 -4.70
N VAL A 175 11.93 -34.42 -5.64
CA VAL A 175 10.70 -33.66 -5.87
C VAL A 175 9.73 -33.98 -4.71
N SER A 176 9.68 -33.11 -3.71
CA SER A 176 8.60 -33.10 -2.71
C SER A 176 7.48 -32.19 -3.19
N SER A 177 6.33 -32.78 -3.51
CA SER A 177 5.09 -32.06 -3.81
C SER A 177 4.64 -31.23 -2.60
N PRO A 178 4.21 -29.97 -2.80
CA PRO A 178 3.64 -29.18 -1.72
C PRO A 178 2.23 -29.67 -1.41
N MET A 179 2.05 -30.31 -0.25
CA MET A 179 0.72 -30.46 0.35
C MET A 179 0.22 -29.07 0.72
N ILE A 180 -0.75 -28.56 -0.04
CA ILE A 180 -1.46 -27.32 0.25
C ILE A 180 -2.35 -27.57 1.48
N PRO A 181 -2.14 -26.86 2.60
CA PRO A 181 -3.02 -27.00 3.75
C PRO A 181 -4.40 -26.44 3.40
N ARG A 182 -5.42 -27.31 3.46
CA ARG A 182 -6.84 -26.92 3.40
C ARG A 182 -7.13 -25.96 4.55
N THR A 183 -7.36 -24.70 4.22
CA THR A 183 -7.83 -23.67 5.16
C THR A 183 -9.28 -23.98 5.54
N SER A 184 -9.48 -24.59 6.71
CA SER A 184 -10.80 -24.67 7.33
C SER A 184 -11.19 -23.27 7.81
N SER A 185 -12.06 -22.60 7.05
CA SER A 185 -12.65 -21.32 7.39
C SER A 185 -13.59 -21.44 8.60
N PHE A 186 -13.02 -21.44 9.81
CA PHE A 186 -13.78 -21.20 11.02
C PHE A 186 -14.22 -19.74 11.04
N ARG A 187 -15.51 -19.49 10.78
CA ARG A 187 -16.16 -18.19 10.95
C ARG A 187 -16.29 -17.89 12.45
N SER A 188 -15.22 -17.37 13.04
CA SER A 188 -15.30 -16.75 14.37
C SER A 188 -16.23 -15.53 14.31
N PRO A 189 -17.02 -15.25 15.36
CA PRO A 189 -17.94 -14.13 15.40
C PRO A 189 -17.20 -12.82 15.10
N VAL A 190 -17.77 -12.05 14.16
CA VAL A 190 -17.18 -10.85 13.51
C VAL A 190 -16.65 -9.82 14.50
N ASN A 191 -17.20 -9.76 15.71
CA ASN A 191 -16.84 -8.74 16.70
C ASN A 191 -15.43 -8.92 17.31
N ASN A 192 -14.92 -10.14 17.42
CA ASN A 192 -13.62 -10.39 18.06
C ASN A 192 -12.41 -10.22 17.13
N GLN A 193 -12.64 -10.06 15.81
CA GLN A 193 -11.53 -9.94 14.87
C GLN A 193 -10.77 -8.62 15.05
N ARG A 194 -11.46 -7.53 15.42
CA ARG A 194 -10.85 -6.20 15.56
C ARG A 194 -9.78 -6.16 16.63
N ASP A 195 -10.04 -6.73 17.80
CA ASP A 195 -9.13 -6.64 18.94
C ASP A 195 -7.81 -7.39 18.71
N SER A 196 -7.82 -8.39 17.84
CA SER A 196 -6.63 -9.14 17.41
C SER A 196 -6.00 -8.63 16.11
N SER A 197 -6.66 -7.72 15.40
CA SER A 197 -6.21 -7.29 14.08
C SER A 197 -4.98 -6.39 14.19
N LEU A 198 -3.92 -6.83 13.53
CA LEU A 198 -2.67 -6.09 13.40
C LEU A 198 -2.56 -5.58 11.96
N LEU A 199 -2.32 -4.29 11.79
CA LEU A 199 -1.80 -3.76 10.53
C LEU A 199 -0.30 -3.97 10.46
N HIS A 200 0.23 -4.15 9.26
CA HIS A 200 1.66 -4.16 9.00
C HIS A 200 2.02 -3.38 7.74
N CYS A 201 3.22 -2.81 7.73
CA CYS A 201 3.84 -2.28 6.53
C CYS A 201 4.92 -3.25 6.04
N SER A 202 4.81 -3.72 4.79
CA SER A 202 5.78 -4.66 4.20
C SER A 202 7.17 -4.05 4.00
N LEU A 203 7.28 -2.72 3.86
CA LEU A 203 8.55 -2.05 3.58
C LEU A 203 9.37 -1.76 4.85
N CYS A 204 8.73 -1.30 5.93
CA CYS A 204 9.42 -1.04 7.19
C CYS A 204 9.18 -2.09 8.29
N GLN A 205 8.39 -3.13 7.99
CA GLN A 205 8.06 -4.24 8.88
C GLN A 205 7.45 -3.79 10.22
N ARG A 206 6.86 -2.60 10.26
CA ARG A 206 6.16 -2.07 11.43
C ARG A 206 4.81 -2.76 11.57
N ARG A 207 4.44 -3.13 12.80
CA ARG A 207 3.16 -3.74 13.14
C ARG A 207 2.42 -2.88 14.17
N ILE A 208 1.11 -2.76 14.01
CA ILE A 208 0.26 -1.88 14.82
C ILE A 208 -1.05 -2.57 15.12
N GLY A 209 -1.43 -2.64 16.40
CA GLY A 209 -2.74 -3.16 16.80
C GLY A 209 -3.83 -2.10 16.69
N LEU A 210 -4.94 -2.45 16.05
CA LEU A 210 -6.07 -1.53 15.85
C LEU A 210 -6.85 -1.26 17.14
N TRP A 211 -6.72 -2.12 18.16
CA TRP A 211 -7.30 -1.93 19.49
C TRP A 211 -6.89 -0.61 20.17
N ALA A 212 -5.76 -0.01 19.78
CA ALA A 212 -5.32 1.28 20.32
C ALA A 212 -6.06 2.50 19.71
N PHE A 213 -6.87 2.30 18.67
CA PHE A 213 -7.57 3.36 17.93
C PHE A 213 -9.08 3.13 17.82
N ALA A 214 -9.56 1.94 18.15
CA ALA A 214 -10.98 1.62 18.17
C ALA A 214 -11.70 2.44 19.25
N PRO A 215 -12.94 2.89 19.00
CA PRO A 215 -13.76 3.48 20.04
C PRO A 215 -14.01 2.43 21.13
N PRO A 216 -14.07 2.83 22.41
CA PRO A 216 -14.43 1.90 23.47
C PRO A 216 -15.80 1.29 23.14
N PRO A 217 -16.02 -0.01 23.38
CA PRO A 217 -17.31 -0.64 23.12
C PRO A 217 -18.39 0.11 23.91
N PRO A 218 -19.60 0.31 23.34
CA PRO A 218 -20.69 0.91 24.08
C PRO A 218 -20.92 0.08 25.35
N GLN A 219 -20.83 0.71 26.51
CA GLN A 219 -21.13 0.07 27.79
C GLN A 219 -22.64 -0.19 27.86
N ASN A 220 -23.09 -1.26 27.22
CA ASN A 220 -24.45 -1.76 27.33
C ASN A 220 -24.64 -2.31 28.75
N GLY A 221 -25.17 -1.50 29.67
CA GLY A 221 -25.68 -2.07 30.92
C GLY A 221 -25.53 -1.27 32.21
N SER A 222 -25.65 0.07 32.18
CA SER A 222 -26.12 0.75 33.39
C SER A 222 -27.64 0.88 33.29
N THR A 223 -28.34 -0.25 33.45
CA THR A 223 -29.74 -0.24 33.84
C THR A 223 -29.86 0.59 35.11
N ALA A 224 -30.72 1.60 35.03
CA ALA A 224 -31.01 2.57 36.07
C ALA A 224 -31.26 1.89 37.42
N GLU A 225 -30.55 2.33 38.45
CA GLU A 225 -31.19 2.75 39.69
C GLU A 225 -30.49 4.04 40.17
N ASP A 226 -31.34 5.03 40.43
CA ASP A 226 -31.10 6.41 40.86
C ASP A 226 -29.77 6.70 41.58
N HIS A 227 -28.85 7.36 40.88
CA HIS A 227 -27.95 8.32 41.53
C HIS A 227 -27.46 9.36 40.52
N GLU A 228 -27.79 10.62 40.78
CA GLU A 228 -27.58 11.84 40.00
C GLU A 228 -26.10 12.22 39.82
N THR A 229 -25.29 11.30 39.30
CA THR A 229 -23.86 11.53 39.02
C THR A 229 -23.71 12.01 37.59
N PRO A 230 -23.12 13.18 37.33
CA PRO A 230 -22.97 13.71 35.97
C PRO A 230 -22.19 12.72 35.08
N PRO A 231 -22.60 12.53 33.82
CA PRO A 231 -21.98 11.56 32.92
C PRO A 231 -20.48 11.85 32.76
N PRO A 232 -19.60 10.83 32.85
CA PRO A 232 -18.17 11.03 32.71
C PRO A 232 -17.84 11.57 31.32
N ALA A 233 -17.00 12.62 31.28
CA ALA A 233 -16.58 13.23 30.03
C ALA A 233 -15.94 12.18 29.09
N PRO A 234 -16.25 12.20 27.78
CA PRO A 234 -15.72 11.23 26.83
C PRO A 234 -14.20 11.34 26.78
N LYS A 235 -13.50 10.21 26.98
CA LYS A 235 -12.05 10.15 26.84
C LYS A 235 -11.67 10.43 25.37
N PRO A 236 -10.64 11.25 25.09
CA PRO A 236 -10.25 11.55 23.72
C PRO A 236 -9.79 10.29 23.00
N GLN A 237 -10.46 9.95 21.90
CA GLN A 237 -10.08 8.82 21.05
C GLN A 237 -8.78 9.16 20.30
N ARG A 238 -7.79 8.27 20.37
CA ARG A 238 -6.55 8.43 19.62
C ARG A 238 -6.83 8.20 18.14
N GLN A 239 -6.46 9.17 17.30
CA GLN A 239 -6.54 9.04 15.84
C GLN A 239 -5.35 8.23 15.30
N PHE A 240 -5.58 7.44 14.26
CA PHE A 240 -4.55 6.70 13.55
C PHE A 240 -3.84 7.62 12.54
N ASP A 241 -2.70 8.19 12.94
CA ASP A 241 -1.86 9.04 12.08
C ASP A 241 -0.96 8.16 11.21
N ILE A 242 -1.49 7.79 10.04
CA ILE A 242 -0.91 6.79 9.14
C ILE A 242 0.57 7.02 8.84
N LEU A 243 1.00 8.28 8.73
CA LEU A 243 2.38 8.62 8.40
C LEU A 243 3.31 8.47 9.60
N LYS A 244 2.90 8.96 10.78
CA LYS A 244 3.73 8.88 11.99
C LYS A 244 3.93 7.48 12.51
N GLU A 245 3.01 6.61 12.13
CA GLU A 245 3.01 5.21 12.54
C GLU A 245 4.02 4.37 11.76
N HIS A 246 4.50 4.85 10.61
CA HIS A 246 5.65 4.25 9.90
C HIS A 246 6.96 4.50 10.67
N ARG A 247 7.98 3.68 10.40
CA ARG A 247 9.34 3.96 10.89
C ARG A 247 9.94 5.14 10.12
N SER A 248 10.86 5.88 10.76
CA SER A 248 11.51 7.05 10.18
C SER A 248 12.27 6.78 8.87
N TYR A 249 12.68 5.54 8.62
CA TYR A 249 13.36 5.11 7.39
C TYR A 249 12.42 4.47 6.34
N CYS A 250 11.10 4.44 6.59
CA CYS A 250 10.17 3.80 5.67
C CYS A 250 10.12 4.54 4.32
N PRO A 251 10.18 3.84 3.17
CA PRO A 251 10.07 4.47 1.84
C PRO A 251 8.77 5.26 1.63
N TYR A 252 7.71 4.96 2.39
CA TYR A 252 6.50 5.79 2.38
C TYR A 252 6.75 7.20 2.91
N VAL A 253 7.57 7.37 3.98
CA VAL A 253 7.81 8.68 4.62
C VAL A 253 9.09 9.36 4.17
N VAL A 254 10.07 8.58 3.70
CA VAL A 254 11.37 9.08 3.21
C VAL A 254 11.29 9.37 1.72
N ARG A 255 12.00 10.43 1.29
CA ARG A 255 12.18 10.78 -0.11
C ARG A 255 13.19 9.87 -0.79
N SER A 256 12.77 8.67 -1.18
CA SER A 256 13.63 7.69 -1.85
C SER A 256 13.10 7.25 -3.21
N THR A 257 11.81 7.47 -3.49
CA THR A 257 11.16 6.89 -4.66
C THR A 257 11.23 7.85 -5.85
N VAL A 258 11.68 7.36 -7.00
CA VAL A 258 11.69 8.10 -8.26
C VAL A 258 10.47 7.71 -9.07
N VAL A 259 9.68 8.68 -9.52
CA VAL A 259 8.51 8.42 -10.36
C VAL A 259 8.95 8.45 -11.83
N PRO A 260 8.73 7.37 -12.60
CA PRO A 260 9.04 7.36 -14.03
C PRO A 260 8.32 8.49 -14.75
N SER A 261 9.04 9.28 -15.55
CA SER A 261 8.43 10.30 -16.39
C SER A 261 7.52 9.65 -17.44
N LEU A 262 6.46 10.36 -17.82
CA LEU A 262 5.66 9.93 -18.97
C LEU A 262 6.46 10.25 -20.24
N PRO A 263 6.49 9.34 -21.24
CA PRO A 263 7.11 9.66 -22.51
C PRO A 263 6.46 10.93 -23.08
N LEU A 264 7.26 11.99 -23.25
CA LEU A 264 6.78 13.21 -23.89
C LEU A 264 6.50 12.88 -25.35
N GLN A 265 5.30 13.19 -25.84
CA GLN A 265 5.01 13.06 -27.26
C GLN A 265 5.86 14.08 -28.03
N PRO A 266 6.72 13.66 -28.97
CA PRO A 266 7.47 14.57 -29.81
C PRO A 266 6.49 15.25 -30.77
N GLY A 267 6.23 16.54 -30.58
CA GLY A 267 5.37 17.33 -31.48
C GLY A 267 4.47 18.38 -30.82
N ALA A 268 4.31 18.36 -29.49
CA ALA A 268 3.60 19.44 -28.80
C ALA A 268 4.51 20.67 -28.69
N THR A 269 4.41 21.57 -29.66
CA THR A 269 5.08 22.88 -29.65
C THR A 269 4.70 23.65 -28.39
N SER A 270 5.72 24.10 -27.65
CA SER A 270 5.68 24.71 -26.32
C SER A 270 4.99 26.08 -26.30
N HIS A 271 3.69 26.15 -26.53
CA HIS A 271 2.93 27.39 -26.34
C HIS A 271 1.53 27.09 -25.80
N THR A 272 1.42 26.69 -24.54
CA THR A 272 0.22 27.00 -23.72
C THR A 272 0.50 26.76 -22.24
N ASN A 273 0.14 27.78 -21.45
CA ASN A 273 0.44 27.97 -20.05
C ASN A 273 -0.43 27.11 -19.10
N MET A 274 0.15 26.78 -17.93
CA MET A 274 -0.53 26.50 -16.66
C MET A 274 -1.44 25.26 -16.59
N SER A 275 -0.88 24.07 -16.81
CA SER A 275 -1.48 22.85 -16.25
C SER A 275 -1.07 22.69 -14.77
N PRO A 276 -1.97 22.27 -13.85
CA PRO A 276 -1.68 22.13 -12.41
C PRO A 276 -0.62 21.06 -12.09
N GLN A 277 -0.14 20.34 -13.10
CA GLN A 277 1.03 19.45 -13.01
C GLN A 277 2.37 20.20 -12.99
N ALA A 278 2.40 21.51 -13.25
CA ALA A 278 3.62 22.32 -13.26
C ALA A 278 4.29 22.47 -11.89
N GLN A 279 3.63 22.12 -10.77
CA GLN A 279 4.28 22.03 -9.46
C GLN A 279 5.21 20.82 -9.30
N LEU A 280 5.22 19.87 -10.24
CA LEU A 280 6.15 18.73 -10.24
C LEU A 280 7.41 18.97 -11.09
N LYS A 281 7.52 20.10 -11.81
CA LYS A 281 8.67 20.38 -12.68
C LYS A 281 9.98 20.72 -11.94
N GLY A 282 9.91 20.90 -10.61
CA GLY A 282 11.08 21.00 -9.72
C GLY A 282 11.45 19.69 -9.01
N LEU A 283 10.86 18.55 -9.41
CA LEU A 283 11.07 17.25 -8.78
C LEU A 283 11.70 16.24 -9.76
N GLU A 284 12.74 16.66 -10.48
CA GLU A 284 13.78 15.71 -10.89
C GLU A 284 14.53 15.29 -9.62
N GLY A 285 13.92 14.42 -8.83
CA GLY A 285 14.42 14.07 -7.52
C GLY A 285 13.55 13.04 -6.82
N GLU A 286 14.15 12.39 -5.85
CA GLU A 286 13.46 11.41 -5.01
C GLU A 286 12.33 12.10 -4.24
N ILE A 287 11.15 11.47 -4.23
CA ILE A 287 9.96 11.92 -3.52
C ILE A 287 9.52 10.88 -2.50
N GLU A 288 8.67 11.30 -1.56
CA GLU A 288 8.07 10.39 -0.59
C GLU A 288 7.25 9.33 -1.32
N GLY A 289 7.40 8.07 -0.94
CA GLY A 289 6.78 6.96 -1.65
C GLY A 289 5.26 7.06 -1.75
N TRP A 290 4.57 7.58 -0.73
CA TRP A 290 3.11 7.77 -0.83
C TRP A 290 2.72 8.76 -1.94
N ARG A 291 3.52 9.80 -2.19
CA ARG A 291 3.30 10.74 -3.29
C ARG A 291 3.53 10.08 -4.63
N ALA A 292 4.53 9.20 -4.72
CA ALA A 292 4.80 8.41 -5.91
C ALA A 292 3.62 7.50 -6.26
N VAL A 293 3.05 6.81 -5.26
CA VAL A 293 1.86 5.97 -5.43
C VAL A 293 0.67 6.80 -5.91
N VAL A 294 0.37 7.94 -5.27
CA VAL A 294 -0.72 8.85 -5.71
C VAL A 294 -0.50 9.31 -7.15
N ALA A 295 0.72 9.68 -7.52
CA ALA A 295 1.04 10.13 -8.88
C ALA A 295 0.84 9.01 -9.91
N VAL A 296 1.25 7.78 -9.60
CA VAL A 296 1.08 6.61 -10.47
C VAL A 296 -0.40 6.25 -10.63
N VAL A 297 -1.16 6.13 -9.52
CA VAL A 297 -2.60 5.83 -9.56
C VAL A 297 -3.38 6.93 -10.31
N SER A 298 -3.00 8.20 -10.13
CA SER A 298 -3.66 9.32 -10.82
C SER A 298 -3.55 9.23 -12.35
N ARG A 299 -2.48 8.61 -12.87
CA ARG A 299 -2.31 8.38 -14.33
C ARG A 299 -3.34 7.40 -14.88
N HIS A 300 -3.81 6.44 -14.07
CA HIS A 300 -4.87 5.53 -14.49
C HIS A 300 -6.15 6.30 -14.83
N GLY A 301 -6.57 7.19 -13.93
CA GLY A 301 -7.75 8.03 -14.13
C GLY A 301 -7.66 8.95 -15.35
N LEU A 302 -6.48 9.50 -15.62
CA LEU A 302 -6.24 10.31 -16.82
C LEU A 302 -6.38 9.49 -18.11
N GLY A 303 -5.71 8.33 -18.16
CA GLY A 303 -5.79 7.44 -19.32
C GLY A 303 -7.21 6.90 -19.55
N GLN A 304 -7.96 6.63 -18.49
CA GLN A 304 -9.36 6.21 -18.61
C GLN A 304 -10.25 7.32 -19.18
N ARG A 305 -10.13 8.56 -18.67
CA ARG A 305 -10.89 9.69 -19.21
C ARG A 305 -10.59 9.94 -20.69
N GLN A 306 -9.32 9.80 -21.10
CA GLN A 306 -8.93 9.92 -22.50
C GLN A 306 -9.58 8.83 -23.37
N ARG A 307 -9.58 7.56 -22.93
CA ARG A 307 -10.27 6.48 -23.65
C ARG A 307 -11.77 6.73 -23.78
N MET A 308 -12.41 7.18 -22.70
CA MET A 308 -13.85 7.50 -22.72
C MET A 308 -14.15 8.68 -23.65
N ALA A 309 -13.30 9.70 -23.68
CA ALA A 309 -13.45 10.82 -24.60
C ALA A 309 -13.32 10.38 -26.07
N LEU A 310 -12.30 9.58 -26.40
CA LEU A 310 -12.12 9.04 -27.74
C LEU A 310 -13.26 8.11 -28.18
N SER A 311 -13.74 7.27 -27.26
CA SER A 311 -14.89 6.39 -27.53
C SER A 311 -16.14 7.19 -27.87
N ARG A 312 -16.39 8.32 -27.18
CA ARG A 312 -17.54 9.19 -27.48
C ARG A 312 -17.44 9.83 -28.87
N THR A 313 -16.24 10.25 -29.29
CA THR A 313 -16.04 10.81 -30.62
C THR A 313 -16.29 9.78 -31.73
N MET A 314 -15.88 8.52 -31.53
CA MET A 314 -16.10 7.45 -32.52
C MET A 314 -17.56 7.00 -32.62
N SER A 315 -18.28 6.95 -31.49
CA SER A 315 -19.71 6.60 -31.49
C SER A 315 -20.59 7.69 -32.12
N GLY A 316 -20.18 8.96 -32.11
CA GLY A 316 -20.92 10.05 -32.74
C GLY A 316 -20.92 9.99 -34.28
N LEU A 317 -19.82 9.51 -34.90
CA LEU A 317 -19.66 9.50 -36.36
C LEU A 317 -20.37 8.32 -37.06
N SER A 318 -20.81 7.31 -36.31
CA SER A 318 -21.43 6.10 -36.88
C SER A 318 -22.96 6.18 -36.97
N ASN A 319 -23.59 7.26 -36.49
CA ASN A 319 -25.05 7.39 -36.44
C ASN A 319 -25.64 8.37 -37.48
N GLU A 320 -24.84 8.90 -38.41
CA GLU A 320 -25.28 9.90 -39.40
C GLU A 320 -25.66 9.33 -40.80
N VAL A 321 -25.84 8.01 -40.94
CA VAL A 321 -26.14 7.40 -42.27
C VAL A 321 -27.54 6.77 -42.36
N SER A 322 -28.41 6.94 -41.36
CA SER A 322 -29.77 6.39 -41.45
C SER A 322 -30.85 7.45 -41.28
N ASP A 323 -31.43 7.75 -42.43
CA ASP A 323 -32.78 8.27 -42.68
C ASP A 323 -32.92 9.78 -42.86
N GLY A 324 -33.17 10.15 -44.11
CA GLY A 324 -33.42 11.51 -44.55
C GLY A 324 -34.74 12.01 -44.00
N SER A 325 -34.68 12.91 -43.03
CA SER A 325 -35.78 13.78 -42.69
C SER A 325 -35.23 15.17 -42.38
N GLU A 326 -35.81 16.17 -43.03
CA GLU A 326 -35.40 17.57 -43.10
C GLU A 326 -35.49 18.27 -41.73
N GLN A 327 -34.56 17.97 -40.83
CA GLN A 327 -34.42 18.66 -39.55
C GLN A 327 -32.97 19.12 -39.29
N GLU A 328 -32.31 19.57 -40.36
CA GLU A 328 -31.07 20.36 -40.30
C GLU A 328 -31.35 21.72 -39.64
N GLY A 329 -30.70 21.99 -38.51
CA GLY A 329 -30.59 23.35 -37.98
C GLY A 329 -30.67 23.51 -36.46
N ARG A 330 -30.95 22.45 -35.69
CA ARG A 330 -31.15 22.58 -34.24
C ARG A 330 -30.04 21.98 -33.37
N THR A 331 -29.30 20.99 -33.84
CA THR A 331 -28.30 20.26 -33.03
C THR A 331 -26.93 20.94 -32.95
N ASP A 332 -26.55 21.76 -33.93
CA ASP A 332 -25.26 22.47 -33.91
C ASP A 332 -25.19 23.59 -32.85
N LEU A 333 -26.34 24.17 -32.48
CA LEU A 333 -26.38 25.27 -31.50
C LEU A 333 -26.10 24.79 -30.07
N GLU A 334 -26.49 23.57 -29.71
CA GLU A 334 -26.32 23.02 -28.36
C GLU A 334 -24.86 22.64 -28.06
N GLY A 335 -24.12 22.16 -29.06
CA GLY A 335 -22.69 21.89 -28.95
C GLY A 335 -21.85 23.16 -28.74
N VAL A 336 -22.22 24.25 -29.42
CA VAL A 336 -21.57 25.56 -29.25
C VAL A 336 -21.90 26.15 -27.87
N GLU A 337 -23.13 26.00 -27.39
CA GLU A 337 -23.52 26.49 -26.06
C GLU A 337 -22.77 25.78 -24.93
N ALA A 338 -22.57 24.45 -25.04
CA ALA A 338 -21.77 23.68 -24.08
C ALA A 338 -20.28 24.09 -24.08
N MET A 339 -19.70 24.35 -25.26
CA MET A 339 -18.34 24.87 -25.36
C MET A 339 -18.20 26.28 -24.77
N VAL A 340 -19.16 27.17 -25.06
CA VAL A 340 -19.18 28.54 -24.51
C VAL A 340 -19.34 28.51 -22.99
N ALA A 341 -20.20 27.64 -22.43
CA ALA A 341 -20.33 27.47 -20.98
C ALA A 341 -19.03 26.98 -20.31
N GLY A 342 -18.29 26.09 -20.97
CA GLY A 342 -16.96 25.64 -20.54
C GLY A 342 -15.93 26.78 -20.50
N VAL A 343 -15.92 27.64 -21.52
CA VAL A 343 -15.01 28.79 -21.60
C VAL A 343 -15.40 29.89 -20.61
N LYS A 344 -16.71 30.15 -20.41
CA LYS A 344 -17.18 31.16 -19.45
C LYS A 344 -16.90 30.77 -17.99
N SER A 345 -17.02 29.49 -17.66
CA SER A 345 -16.80 29.00 -16.29
C SER A 345 -15.32 28.92 -15.89
N ARG A 346 -14.40 28.67 -16.85
CA ARG A 346 -12.95 28.63 -16.61
C ARG A 346 -12.23 29.95 -16.91
N GLY A 347 -12.58 30.62 -18.01
CA GLY A 347 -11.85 31.79 -18.53
C GLY A 347 -11.87 33.00 -17.62
N GLY A 348 -12.98 33.26 -16.90
CA GLY A 348 -13.07 34.41 -15.99
C GLY A 348 -12.14 34.32 -14.77
N ARG A 349 -11.90 33.12 -14.25
CA ARG A 349 -11.06 32.95 -13.04
C ARG A 349 -9.57 33.07 -13.35
N ASP A 350 -9.15 32.61 -14.53
CA ASP A 350 -7.74 32.70 -14.94
C ASP A 350 -7.37 34.12 -15.35
N LEU A 351 -8.29 34.87 -15.97
CA LEU A 351 -8.11 36.30 -16.22
C LEU A 351 -7.98 37.11 -14.93
N LEU A 352 -8.84 36.84 -13.93
CA LEU A 352 -8.75 37.50 -12.63
C LEU A 352 -7.45 37.14 -11.88
N ARG A 353 -6.95 35.91 -12.01
CA ARG A 353 -5.62 35.54 -11.47
C ARG A 353 -4.49 36.26 -12.19
N TYR A 354 -4.55 36.38 -13.51
CA TYR A 354 -3.54 37.05 -14.31
C TYR A 354 -3.48 38.55 -13.98
N VAL A 355 -4.63 39.22 -13.93
CA VAL A 355 -4.72 40.64 -13.54
C VAL A 355 -4.25 40.86 -12.09
N LYS A 356 -4.59 39.95 -11.19
CA LYS A 356 -4.12 40.01 -9.79
C LYS A 356 -2.61 39.80 -9.65
N GLY A 357 -1.97 39.06 -10.56
CA GLY A 357 -0.51 38.89 -10.60
C GLY A 357 0.25 40.02 -11.30
N LEU A 358 -0.44 40.89 -12.06
CA LEU A 358 0.13 42.08 -12.70
C LEU A 358 0.04 43.34 -11.84
N LEU A 359 -0.91 43.37 -10.91
CA LEU A 359 -1.16 44.50 -10.00
C LEU A 359 -0.55 44.27 -8.59
N GLY A 360 0.31 43.26 -8.44
CA GLY A 360 0.99 42.91 -7.19
C GLY A 360 2.48 42.75 -7.37
#